data_AF-A0A2A3E0D7-F1
#
_entry.id   AF-A0A2A3E0D7-F1
#
_cell.length_a   1.000
_cell.length_b   1.000
_cell.length_c   1.000
_cell.angle_alpha   90.00
_cell.angle_beta   90.00
_cell.angle_gamma   90.00
#
_symmetry.space_group_name_H-M   'P 1'
#
loop_
_entity.id
_entity.type
_entity.pdbx_description
1 polymer ?
#
loop_
_entity_poly.entity_id
_entity_poly.type
_entity_poly.pdbx_seq_one_letter_code
_entity_poly.pdbx_strand_id
1 'polypeptide(L)'
;MGLPRNRGKNQQKNLSQSIVKKKNNVTTLSQPIPSTSTNISYINEKSQNFSTDSMIFEEDNRFINNLIRYFFALDREKQIVNKTRIIKNVFDNQGKHFSRIMKKAKDLLSKIFGYQLIELEGNKYMLVNEIKNELPHIYPCATESSQQVLLFIVLTHIFMQEESCTEESLWDFLTNLDISCLDNHYHPYFGNVKYLINELFVAQKYLDKTILEQNDSIKIEFKWGPRAEYEFSRREALNFVSEIYNRRPLNSWPLQFKILLAREKLNKSH
;
A
#
# COMPACT_ATOMS: atom_id res chain seq x y z
N MET A 1 -14.33 -31.39 -58.28
CA MET A 1 -13.89 -30.03 -58.70
C MET A 1 -13.49 -29.29 -57.43
N GLY A 2 -12.31 -28.74 -57.17
CA GLY A 2 -11.10 -28.46 -57.92
C GLY A 2 -10.38 -27.39 -57.08
N LEU A 3 -9.20 -27.70 -56.53
CA LEU A 3 -8.28 -26.70 -55.93
C LEU A 3 -7.60 -25.90 -57.07
N PRO A 4 -7.12 -24.66 -56.83
CA PRO A 4 -5.72 -24.45 -56.37
C PRO A 4 -5.59 -23.27 -55.36
N ARG A 5 -4.68 -23.22 -54.37
CA ARG A 5 -3.20 -23.28 -54.31
C ARG A 5 -2.47 -22.02 -54.83
N ASN A 6 -1.94 -21.19 -53.92
CA ASN A 6 -0.66 -20.44 -54.05
C ASN A 6 -0.28 -19.89 -52.64
N ARG A 7 0.82 -20.22 -51.94
CA ARG A 7 2.30 -20.26 -52.19
C ARG A 7 2.97 -18.88 -52.43
N GLY A 8 3.86 -18.52 -51.50
CA GLY A 8 4.92 -17.51 -51.63
C GLY A 8 5.43 -17.04 -50.26
N LYS A 9 6.37 -17.75 -49.60
CA LYS A 9 7.85 -17.58 -49.61
C LYS A 9 8.39 -16.38 -48.79
N ASN A 10 9.09 -16.74 -47.71
CA ASN A 10 10.33 -16.19 -47.12
C ASN A 10 10.79 -14.78 -47.52
N GLN A 11 11.18 -13.98 -46.51
CA GLN A 11 12.58 -13.53 -46.37
C GLN A 11 12.86 -12.88 -45.00
N GLN A 12 13.84 -13.45 -44.30
CA GLN A 12 14.68 -12.76 -43.31
C GLN A 12 15.41 -11.59 -43.99
N LYS A 13 15.57 -10.46 -43.29
CA LYS A 13 16.69 -9.54 -43.51
C LYS A 13 17.24 -9.03 -42.19
N ASN A 14 18.40 -9.57 -41.84
CA ASN A 14 19.44 -8.93 -41.06
C ASN A 14 19.81 -7.58 -41.69
N LEU A 15 20.09 -6.57 -40.87
CA LEU A 15 21.02 -5.50 -41.22
C LEU A 15 21.94 -5.23 -40.03
N SER A 16 23.18 -5.68 -40.20
CA SER A 16 24.33 -5.33 -39.37
C SER A 16 25.11 -4.19 -40.03
N GLN A 17 25.56 -3.28 -39.17
CA GLN A 17 26.81 -2.51 -39.22
C GLN A 17 27.03 -1.45 -40.32
N SER A 18 27.37 -0.24 -39.87
CA SER A 18 28.33 0.63 -40.54
C SER A 18 29.42 1.06 -39.58
N ILE A 19 30.63 0.57 -39.88
CA ILE A 19 31.93 0.90 -39.31
C ILE A 19 32.39 2.25 -39.86
N VAL A 20 32.91 3.14 -39.01
CA VAL A 20 33.80 4.22 -39.45
C VAL A 20 35.10 4.13 -38.65
N LYS A 21 36.15 3.65 -39.33
CA LYS A 21 37.55 3.81 -38.93
C LYS A 21 38.07 5.13 -39.51
N LYS A 22 38.80 5.91 -38.72
CA LYS A 22 39.83 6.82 -39.25
C LYS A 22 41.09 6.73 -38.38
N LYS A 23 42.18 6.32 -39.03
CA LYS A 23 43.56 6.23 -38.54
C LYS A 23 44.25 7.60 -38.60
N ASN A 24 45.44 7.65 -37.96
CA ASN A 24 46.64 8.48 -38.20
C ASN A 24 46.94 9.41 -36.99
N ASN A 25 48.15 9.57 -36.44
CA ASN A 25 49.50 9.07 -36.72
C ASN A 25 50.38 9.24 -35.44
N VAL A 26 51.47 8.49 -35.36
CA VAL A 26 52.54 8.53 -34.34
C VAL A 26 53.39 9.80 -34.49
N THR A 27 53.84 10.43 -33.39
CA THR A 27 55.17 11.08 -33.29
C THR A 27 55.60 11.21 -31.82
N THR A 28 56.72 10.59 -31.50
CA THR A 28 57.53 10.70 -30.27
C THR A 28 58.35 11.99 -30.26
N LEU A 29 58.47 12.66 -29.10
CA LEU A 29 59.60 13.54 -28.79
C LEU A 29 59.87 13.55 -27.28
N SER A 30 61.16 13.54 -26.96
CA SER A 30 61.76 13.18 -25.68
C SER A 30 62.44 14.39 -24.99
N GLN A 31 62.23 14.47 -23.66
CA GLN A 31 63.10 15.03 -22.58
C GLN A 31 63.38 16.56 -22.54
N PRO A 32 63.81 17.16 -21.37
CA PRO A 32 64.35 16.55 -20.13
C PRO A 32 63.75 17.03 -18.78
N ILE A 33 64.12 16.29 -17.73
CA ILE A 33 63.89 16.55 -16.29
C ILE A 33 64.96 17.53 -15.76
N PRO A 34 64.62 18.42 -14.79
CA PRO A 34 65.54 18.77 -13.72
C PRO A 34 64.99 18.30 -12.36
N SER A 35 65.82 17.54 -11.66
CA SER A 35 65.65 17.08 -10.30
C SER A 35 65.71 18.25 -9.33
N THR A 36 64.68 18.41 -8.49
CA THR A 36 64.86 19.01 -7.17
C THR A 36 63.99 18.29 -6.16
N SER A 37 64.64 17.64 -5.22
CA SER A 37 64.06 17.04 -4.02
C SER A 37 63.31 18.08 -3.21
N THR A 38 62.02 17.87 -2.99
CA THR A 38 61.32 18.42 -1.82
C THR A 38 60.32 17.39 -1.36
N ASN A 39 60.68 16.70 -0.27
CA ASN A 39 59.74 15.95 0.54
C ASN A 39 58.63 16.91 0.98
N ILE A 40 57.43 16.74 0.43
CA ILE A 40 56.23 17.21 1.11
C ILE A 40 55.27 16.04 1.22
N SER A 41 55.26 15.45 2.41
CA SER A 41 54.20 14.59 2.90
C SER A 41 52.91 15.40 3.02
N TYR A 42 52.18 15.53 1.91
CA TYR A 42 50.78 15.97 1.94
C TYR A 42 49.88 14.75 2.15
N ILE A 43 49.45 14.64 3.41
CA ILE A 43 48.24 14.00 3.92
C ILE A 43 47.25 13.63 2.81
N ASN A 44 47.16 12.32 2.54
CA ASN A 44 46.12 11.75 1.68
C ASN A 44 45.09 11.03 2.57
N GLU A 45 44.32 11.79 3.35
CA GLU A 45 43.19 11.26 4.16
C GLU A 45 41.81 11.68 3.63
N LYS A 46 41.73 12.56 2.62
CA LYS A 46 40.43 13.06 2.09
C LYS A 46 39.89 12.29 0.87
N SER A 47 40.65 11.36 0.31
CA SER A 47 40.30 10.63 -0.91
C SER A 47 39.55 9.32 -0.65
N GLN A 48 39.59 8.77 0.57
CA GLN A 48 38.82 7.57 0.92
C GLN A 48 37.36 7.87 1.35
N ASN A 49 37.08 9.03 1.93
CA ASN A 49 35.73 9.37 2.44
C ASN A 49 34.72 9.68 1.33
N PHE A 50 35.14 10.29 0.21
CA PHE A 50 34.23 10.58 -0.91
C PHE A 50 33.76 9.31 -1.66
N SER A 51 34.62 8.29 -1.73
CA SER A 51 34.34 7.05 -2.45
C SER A 51 33.43 6.11 -1.66
N THR A 52 33.60 6.06 -0.33
CA THR A 52 32.73 5.28 0.57
C THR A 52 31.36 5.92 0.75
N ASP A 53 31.26 7.25 0.88
CA ASP A 53 29.96 7.94 0.95
C ASP A 53 29.13 7.77 -0.34
N SER A 54 29.78 7.78 -1.51
CA SER A 54 29.14 7.49 -2.80
C SER A 54 28.54 6.09 -2.85
N MET A 55 29.32 5.06 -2.44
CA MET A 55 28.84 3.67 -2.42
C MET A 55 27.72 3.44 -1.39
N ILE A 56 27.83 4.06 -0.21
CA ILE A 56 26.80 3.96 0.85
C ILE A 56 25.49 4.62 0.40
N PHE A 57 25.56 5.73 -0.34
CA PHE A 57 24.39 6.40 -0.89
C PHE A 57 23.69 5.56 -1.98
N GLU A 58 24.45 4.91 -2.86
CA GLU A 58 23.90 4.01 -3.89
C GLU A 58 23.25 2.77 -3.27
N GLU A 59 23.87 2.17 -2.25
CA GLU A 59 23.33 1.02 -1.54
C GLU A 59 22.04 1.37 -0.77
N ASP A 60 22.03 2.52 -0.09
CA ASP A 60 20.82 3.08 0.54
C ASP A 60 19.67 3.20 -0.46
N ASN A 61 19.94 3.81 -1.63
CA ASN A 61 18.93 4.01 -2.66
C ASN A 61 18.40 2.69 -3.22
N ARG A 62 19.27 1.67 -3.35
CA ARG A 62 18.85 0.31 -3.72
C ARG A 62 17.86 -0.25 -2.69
N PHE A 63 18.19 -0.16 -1.40
CA PHE A 63 17.31 -0.64 -0.33
C PHE A 63 16.00 0.13 -0.26
N ILE A 64 16.02 1.46 -0.43
CA ILE A 64 14.81 2.30 -0.47
C ILE A 64 13.89 1.85 -1.61
N ASN A 65 14.41 1.72 -2.83
CA ASN A 65 13.61 1.32 -3.99
C ASN A 65 13.04 -0.10 -3.84
N ASN A 66 13.84 -1.02 -3.30
CA ASN A 66 13.37 -2.38 -3.02
C ASN A 66 12.29 -2.40 -1.94
N LEU A 67 12.44 -1.59 -0.89
CA LEU A 67 11.46 -1.47 0.18
C LEU A 67 10.13 -0.90 -0.34
N ILE A 68 10.17 0.14 -1.16
CA ILE A 68 8.98 0.73 -1.78
C ILE A 68 8.26 -0.30 -2.67
N ARG A 69 8.99 -0.99 -3.56
CA ARG A 69 8.43 -2.06 -4.40
C ARG A 69 7.82 -3.18 -3.56
N TYR A 70 8.49 -3.56 -2.48
CA TYR A 70 8.00 -4.57 -1.55
C TYR A 70 6.68 -4.14 -0.89
N PHE A 71 6.56 -2.88 -0.43
CA PHE A 71 5.31 -2.37 0.12
C PHE A 71 4.19 -2.28 -0.91
N PHE A 72 4.46 -1.89 -2.15
CA PHE A 72 3.44 -1.93 -3.21
C PHE A 72 2.97 -3.35 -3.54
N ALA A 73 3.85 -4.35 -3.46
CA ALA A 73 3.43 -5.74 -3.62
C ALA A 73 2.49 -6.19 -2.48
N LEU A 74 2.79 -5.78 -1.24
CA LEU A 74 1.94 -6.08 -0.07
C LEU A 74 0.59 -5.37 -0.11
N ASP A 75 0.53 -4.15 -0.64
CA ASP A 75 -0.69 -3.33 -0.69
C ASP A 75 -1.78 -3.94 -1.60
N ARG A 76 -1.40 -4.73 -2.62
CA ARG A 76 -2.35 -5.39 -3.53
C ARG A 76 -3.38 -6.25 -2.79
N GLU A 77 -2.93 -6.99 -1.79
CA GLU A 77 -3.78 -7.82 -0.93
C GLU A 77 -4.05 -7.15 0.44
N LYS A 78 -3.65 -5.88 0.59
CA LYS A 78 -3.74 -5.12 1.83
C LYS A 78 -3.08 -5.84 3.00
N GLN A 79 -1.92 -6.46 2.78
CA GLN A 79 -1.22 -7.22 3.81
C GLN A 79 -0.59 -6.32 4.87
N ILE A 80 -0.56 -6.79 6.11
CA ILE A 80 0.27 -6.24 7.18
C ILE A 80 1.57 -7.04 7.21
N VAL A 81 2.70 -6.36 7.41
CA VAL A 81 4.01 -7.00 7.48
C VAL A 81 4.73 -6.67 8.78
N ASN A 82 5.39 -7.66 9.38
CA ASN A 82 6.23 -7.45 10.57
C ASN A 82 7.65 -7.03 10.17
N LYS A 83 8.30 -6.20 10.99
CA LYS A 83 9.69 -5.76 10.86
C LYS A 83 10.66 -6.88 10.51
N THR A 84 10.55 -8.04 11.16
CA THR A 84 11.43 -9.20 10.93
C THR A 84 11.34 -9.70 9.48
N ARG A 85 10.12 -9.74 8.93
CA ARG A 85 9.88 -10.15 7.55
C ARG A 85 10.39 -9.11 6.54
N ILE A 86 10.30 -7.82 6.87
CA ILE A 86 10.91 -6.75 6.05
C ILE A 86 12.43 -6.92 6.03
N ILE A 87 13.06 -7.07 7.21
CA ILE A 87 14.52 -7.23 7.33
C ILE A 87 15.01 -8.45 6.53
N LYS A 88 14.26 -9.56 6.59
CA LYS A 88 14.58 -10.77 5.81
C LYS A 88 14.47 -10.55 4.30
N ASN A 89 13.36 -9.96 3.84
CA ASN A 89 13.04 -9.93 2.41
C ASN A 89 13.65 -8.75 1.65
N VAL A 90 13.97 -7.65 2.34
CA VAL A 90 14.46 -6.41 1.72
C VAL A 90 15.93 -6.15 2.07
N PHE A 91 16.33 -6.51 3.29
CA PHE A 91 17.66 -6.19 3.83
C PHE A 91 18.58 -7.41 3.96
N ASP A 92 18.22 -8.57 3.39
CA ASP A 92 19.03 -9.79 3.44
C ASP A 92 19.48 -10.19 4.86
N ASN A 93 18.55 -10.05 5.83
CA ASN A 93 18.76 -10.23 7.27
C ASN A 93 19.69 -9.18 7.95
N GLN A 94 20.06 -8.10 7.27
CA GLN A 94 20.92 -7.03 7.80
C GLN A 94 20.11 -5.83 8.31
N GLY A 95 19.81 -5.79 9.60
CA GLY A 95 19.00 -4.73 10.20
C GLY A 95 19.68 -3.37 10.42
N LYS A 96 21.00 -3.24 10.17
CA LYS A 96 21.80 -2.07 10.59
C LYS A 96 21.28 -0.74 10.04
N HIS A 97 20.78 -0.73 8.80
CA HIS A 97 20.30 0.49 8.14
C HIS A 97 18.78 0.65 8.18
N PHE A 98 18.05 -0.30 8.79
CA PHE A 98 16.59 -0.37 8.74
C PHE A 98 15.91 0.96 9.08
N SER A 99 16.25 1.55 10.24
CA SER A 99 15.60 2.79 10.70
C SER A 99 15.78 3.96 9.73
N ARG A 100 17.02 4.17 9.25
CA ARG A 100 17.35 5.24 8.30
C ARG A 100 16.64 5.05 6.96
N ILE A 101 16.65 3.84 6.42
CA ILE A 101 16.01 3.51 5.14
C ILE A 101 14.49 3.60 5.25
N MET A 102 13.92 3.09 6.34
CA MET A 102 12.47 3.13 6.61
C MET A 102 11.98 4.57 6.69
N LYS A 103 12.71 5.46 7.37
CA LYS A 103 12.38 6.90 7.44
C LYS A 103 12.37 7.55 6.05
N LYS A 104 13.43 7.34 5.26
CA LYS A 104 13.51 7.88 3.90
C LYS A 104 12.39 7.31 3.00
N ALA A 105 12.11 6.02 3.09
CA ALA A 105 11.06 5.38 2.31
C ALA A 105 9.67 5.91 2.69
N LYS A 106 9.38 6.09 3.99
CA LYS A 106 8.14 6.73 4.47
C LYS A 106 7.96 8.14 3.90
N ASP A 107 9.02 8.95 3.90
CA ASP A 107 8.98 10.30 3.34
C ASP A 107 8.71 10.30 1.83
N LEU A 108 9.34 9.39 1.08
CA LEU A 108 9.14 9.28 -0.37
C LEU A 108 7.74 8.76 -0.71
N LEU A 109 7.25 7.74 0.01
CA LEU A 109 5.90 7.18 -0.15
C LEU A 109 4.84 8.28 -0.02
N SER A 110 4.93 9.12 1.01
CA SER A 110 3.94 10.20 1.19
C SER A 110 4.14 11.32 0.16
N LYS A 111 5.37 11.84 0.01
CA LYS A 111 5.60 13.04 -0.81
C LYS A 111 5.46 12.82 -2.32
N ILE A 112 5.82 11.63 -2.82
CA ILE A 112 5.89 11.37 -4.26
C ILE A 112 4.73 10.47 -4.70
N PHE A 113 4.41 9.44 -3.92
CA PHE A 113 3.46 8.42 -4.32
C PHE A 113 2.06 8.64 -3.73
N GLY A 114 1.91 9.55 -2.74
CA GLY A 114 0.64 9.76 -2.04
C GLY A 114 0.23 8.56 -1.18
N TYR A 115 1.19 7.82 -0.62
CA TYR A 115 0.95 6.71 0.29
C TYR A 115 1.52 6.99 1.68
N GLN A 116 0.76 6.65 2.71
CA GLN A 116 1.22 6.67 4.09
C GLN A 116 1.73 5.30 4.51
N LEU A 117 2.94 5.27 5.07
CA LEU A 117 3.47 4.09 5.75
C LEU A 117 3.19 4.22 7.25
N ILE A 118 2.25 3.40 7.73
CA ILE A 118 1.79 3.39 9.12
C ILE A 118 2.51 2.27 9.88
N GLU A 119 3.04 2.61 11.05
CA GLU A 119 3.56 1.67 12.02
C GLU A 119 2.49 1.38 13.07
N LEU A 120 2.17 0.10 13.23
CA LEU A 120 1.21 -0.44 14.19
C LEU A 120 1.97 -1.05 15.38
N GLU A 121 1.23 -1.36 16.45
CA GLU A 121 1.78 -2.06 17.60
C GLU A 121 2.44 -3.40 17.24
N GLY A 122 3.50 -3.74 17.98
CA GLY A 122 4.26 -4.97 17.77
C GLY A 122 5.16 -4.96 16.54
N ASN A 123 5.66 -3.78 16.13
CA ASN A 123 6.55 -3.59 14.96
C ASN A 123 5.93 -4.10 13.64
N LYS A 124 4.63 -3.86 13.47
CA LYS A 124 3.89 -4.19 12.25
C LYS A 124 3.73 -2.94 11.40
N TYR A 125 3.70 -3.10 10.08
CA TYR A 125 3.58 -2.00 9.14
C TYR A 125 2.50 -2.29 8.12
N MET A 126 1.79 -1.24 7.72
CA MET A 126 0.84 -1.27 6.63
C MET A 126 1.00 -0.05 5.74
N LEU A 127 0.75 -0.23 4.46
CA LEU A 127 0.60 0.86 3.52
C LEU A 127 -0.87 1.27 3.45
N VAL A 128 -1.10 2.57 3.35
CA VAL A 128 -2.40 3.23 3.24
C VAL A 128 -2.31 4.22 2.09
N ASN A 129 -3.30 4.23 1.20
CA ASN A 129 -3.35 5.22 0.13
C ASN A 129 -3.94 6.54 0.66
N GLU A 130 -3.19 7.64 0.58
CA GLU A 130 -3.66 8.99 0.97
C GLU A 130 -4.36 9.71 -0.19
N ILE A 131 -4.16 9.24 -1.43
CA ILE A 131 -4.86 9.79 -2.58
C ILE A 131 -6.33 9.42 -2.40
N LYS A 132 -7.13 10.44 -2.07
CA LYS A 132 -8.58 10.37 -2.04
C LYS A 132 -9.04 9.98 -3.44
N ASN A 133 -9.25 8.69 -3.63
CA ASN A 133 -10.05 8.24 -4.72
C ASN A 133 -11.49 8.65 -4.36
N GLU A 134 -12.06 9.55 -5.14
CA GLU A 134 -13.45 9.96 -5.01
C GLU A 134 -14.34 8.70 -5.08
N LEU A 135 -14.85 8.20 -3.94
CA LEU A 135 -15.95 7.23 -3.94
C LEU A 135 -17.15 7.92 -4.61
N PRO A 136 -17.87 7.33 -5.61
CA PRO A 136 -18.15 5.91 -5.82
C PRO A 136 -17.69 5.38 -7.20
N HIS A 137 -16.56 5.83 -7.74
CA HIS A 137 -16.10 5.40 -9.08
C HIS A 137 -14.61 5.07 -9.15
N ILE A 138 -14.10 4.38 -8.14
CA ILE A 138 -12.87 3.61 -8.33
C ILE A 138 -13.25 2.44 -9.22
N TYR A 139 -12.50 2.22 -10.29
CA TYR A 139 -12.58 0.99 -11.09
C TYR A 139 -11.43 0.03 -10.68
N PRO A 140 -11.45 -0.59 -9.48
CA PRO A 140 -10.69 -1.81 -9.29
C PRO A 140 -11.17 -2.88 -10.27
N CYS A 141 -10.43 -3.97 -10.41
CA CYS A 141 -10.98 -5.18 -11.03
C CYS A 141 -12.35 -5.50 -10.40
N ALA A 142 -13.32 -6.02 -11.17
CA ALA A 142 -14.70 -6.21 -10.72
C ALA A 142 -14.83 -6.87 -9.32
N THR A 143 -13.91 -7.79 -9.00
CA THR A 143 -13.82 -8.47 -7.69
C THR A 143 -13.33 -7.58 -6.54
N GLU A 144 -12.36 -6.69 -6.77
CA GLU A 144 -11.88 -5.73 -5.77
C GLU A 144 -12.96 -4.64 -5.52
N SER A 145 -13.74 -4.31 -6.54
CA SER A 145 -14.83 -3.32 -6.43
C SER A 145 -15.98 -3.80 -5.55
N SER A 146 -16.41 -5.07 -5.66
CA SER A 146 -17.52 -5.58 -4.85
C SER A 146 -17.14 -5.76 -3.38
N GLN A 147 -15.90 -6.18 -3.09
CA GLN A 147 -15.40 -6.26 -1.72
C GLN A 147 -15.34 -4.89 -1.04
N GLN A 148 -14.89 -3.86 -1.75
CA GLN A 148 -14.88 -2.48 -1.22
C GLN A 148 -16.28 -1.96 -0.94
N VAL A 149 -17.25 -2.24 -1.81
CA VAL A 149 -18.66 -1.87 -1.59
C VAL A 149 -19.21 -2.57 -0.34
N LEU A 150 -19.00 -3.89 -0.20
CA LEU A 150 -19.41 -4.61 1.00
C LEU A 150 -18.76 -4.04 2.25
N LEU A 151 -17.45 -3.78 2.19
CA LEU A 151 -16.71 -3.21 3.31
C LEU A 151 -17.29 -1.84 3.71
N PHE A 152 -17.58 -0.97 2.75
CA PHE A 152 -18.18 0.34 3.02
C PHE A 152 -19.56 0.22 3.68
N ILE A 153 -20.40 -0.72 3.22
CA ILE A 153 -21.71 -1.02 3.83
C ILE A 153 -21.55 -1.46 5.29
N VAL A 154 -20.62 -2.39 5.56
CA VAL A 154 -20.33 -2.90 6.90
C VAL A 154 -19.81 -1.80 7.82
N LEU A 155 -18.82 -1.01 7.36
CA LEU A 155 -18.26 0.11 8.13
C LEU A 155 -19.31 1.17 8.43
N THR A 156 -20.20 1.46 7.46
CA THR A 156 -21.32 2.39 7.67
C THR A 156 -22.26 1.87 8.75
N HIS A 157 -22.64 0.59 8.73
CA HIS A 157 -23.49 0.01 9.78
C HIS A 157 -22.85 0.10 11.17
N ILE A 158 -21.57 -0.25 11.30
CA ILE A 158 -20.83 -0.13 12.57
C ILE A 158 -20.85 1.32 13.07
N PHE A 159 -20.65 2.28 12.18
CA PHE A 159 -20.69 3.70 12.56
C PHE A 159 -22.09 4.12 13.00
N MET A 160 -23.14 3.63 12.34
CA MET A 160 -24.53 3.91 12.71
C MET A 160 -24.91 3.28 14.07
N GLN A 161 -24.24 2.20 14.49
CA GLN A 161 -24.37 1.56 15.81
C GLN A 161 -23.44 2.15 16.89
N GLU A 162 -23.01 3.40 16.76
CA GLU A 162 -22.22 4.11 17.80
C GLU A 162 -20.79 3.56 18.00
N GLU A 163 -20.06 3.37 16.90
CA GLU A 163 -18.64 2.91 16.81
C GLU A 163 -18.40 1.39 16.98
N SER A 164 -19.41 0.61 17.35
CA SER A 164 -19.31 -0.86 17.44
C SER A 164 -20.64 -1.55 17.19
N CYS A 165 -20.63 -2.74 16.59
CA CYS A 165 -21.85 -3.56 16.47
C CYS A 165 -21.58 -5.01 16.88
N THR A 166 -22.62 -5.69 17.35
CA THR A 166 -22.56 -7.14 17.54
C THR A 166 -22.59 -7.87 16.21
N GLU A 167 -22.04 -9.08 16.17
CA GLU A 167 -22.09 -9.95 15.00
C GLU A 167 -23.54 -10.21 14.56
N GLU A 168 -24.45 -10.49 15.50
CA GLU A 168 -25.88 -10.69 15.24
C GLU A 168 -26.51 -9.47 14.56
N SER A 169 -26.27 -8.26 15.09
CA SER A 169 -26.80 -7.02 14.51
C SER A 169 -26.30 -6.78 13.09
N LEU A 170 -25.04 -7.15 12.80
CA LEU A 170 -24.48 -7.01 11.47
C LEU A 170 -25.12 -8.00 10.49
N TRP A 171 -25.32 -9.25 10.90
CA TRP A 171 -25.96 -10.26 10.05
C TRP A 171 -27.42 -9.96 9.77
N ASP A 172 -28.17 -9.48 10.76
CA ASP A 172 -29.56 -9.07 10.57
C ASP A 172 -29.65 -7.89 9.59
N PHE A 173 -28.76 -6.91 9.72
CA PHE A 173 -28.68 -5.78 8.80
C PHE A 173 -28.39 -6.21 7.35
N LEU A 174 -27.38 -7.07 7.15
CA LEU A 174 -27.03 -7.56 5.83
C LEU A 174 -28.16 -8.43 5.23
N THR A 175 -28.82 -9.24 6.04
CA THR A 175 -29.99 -10.03 5.62
C THR A 175 -31.14 -9.15 5.17
N ASN A 176 -31.39 -8.02 5.86
CA ASN A 176 -32.40 -7.03 5.47
C ASN A 176 -32.06 -6.29 4.15
N LEU A 177 -30.82 -6.38 3.68
CA LEU A 177 -30.37 -5.88 2.37
C LEU A 177 -30.33 -6.98 1.31
N ASP A 178 -30.93 -8.14 1.58
CA ASP A 178 -30.89 -9.35 0.74
C ASP A 178 -29.47 -9.91 0.51
N ILE A 179 -28.52 -9.57 1.40
CA ILE A 179 -27.14 -10.10 1.37
C ILE A 179 -27.08 -11.33 2.27
N SER A 180 -27.25 -12.51 1.68
CA SER A 180 -27.22 -13.78 2.43
C SER A 180 -25.85 -14.07 3.04
N CYS A 181 -25.83 -14.28 4.35
CA CYS A 181 -24.64 -14.54 5.16
C CYS A 181 -24.58 -15.98 5.71
N LEU A 182 -25.36 -16.90 5.13
CA LEU A 182 -25.42 -18.30 5.54
C LEU A 182 -24.09 -19.03 5.31
N ASP A 183 -23.80 -20.03 6.14
CA ASP A 183 -22.61 -20.86 6.01
C ASP A 183 -22.53 -21.52 4.64
N ASN A 184 -21.34 -21.47 4.02
CA ASN A 184 -21.05 -21.99 2.68
C ASN A 184 -21.89 -21.39 1.53
N HIS A 185 -22.59 -20.28 1.77
CA HIS A 185 -23.28 -19.55 0.72
C HIS A 185 -22.34 -18.58 -0.02
N TYR A 186 -22.45 -18.54 -1.35
CA TYR A 186 -21.75 -17.58 -2.19
C TYR A 186 -22.74 -16.57 -2.76
N HIS A 187 -22.61 -15.31 -2.36
CA HIS A 187 -23.37 -14.22 -2.95
C HIS A 187 -22.88 -13.97 -4.40
N PRO A 188 -23.76 -13.87 -5.41
CA PRO A 188 -23.34 -13.71 -6.81
C PRO A 188 -22.42 -12.51 -7.06
N TYR A 189 -22.59 -11.43 -6.30
CA TYR A 189 -21.81 -10.21 -6.43
C TYR A 189 -20.65 -10.09 -5.43
N PHE A 190 -20.83 -10.60 -4.20
CA PHE A 190 -19.86 -10.40 -3.10
C PHE A 190 -19.02 -11.65 -2.81
N GLY A 191 -19.37 -12.81 -3.35
CA GLY A 191 -18.74 -14.08 -3.01
C GLY A 191 -19.07 -14.53 -1.58
N ASN A 192 -18.09 -15.08 -0.86
CA ASN A 192 -18.28 -15.58 0.50
C ASN A 192 -18.24 -14.43 1.52
N VAL A 193 -19.40 -13.82 1.78
CA VAL A 193 -19.58 -12.66 2.68
C VAL A 193 -19.08 -12.95 4.10
N LYS A 194 -19.37 -14.14 4.64
CA LYS A 194 -18.95 -14.51 5.99
C LYS A 194 -17.43 -14.56 6.12
N TYR A 195 -16.74 -15.15 5.14
CA TYR A 195 -15.27 -15.15 5.08
C TYR A 195 -14.70 -13.74 4.94
N LEU A 196 -15.30 -12.90 4.07
CA LEU A 196 -14.84 -11.54 3.86
C LEU A 196 -14.84 -10.74 5.17
N ILE A 197 -15.93 -10.81 5.93
CA ILE A 197 -16.09 -10.02 7.16
C ILE A 197 -15.30 -10.62 8.33
N ASN A 198 -15.37 -11.93 8.55
CA ASN A 198 -14.73 -12.56 9.72
C ASN A 198 -13.21 -12.69 9.58
N GLU A 199 -12.71 -12.92 8.37
CA GLU A 199 -11.31 -13.26 8.13
C GLU A 199 -10.60 -12.17 7.33
N LEU A 200 -11.08 -11.86 6.11
CA LEU A 200 -10.34 -11.00 5.20
C LEU A 200 -10.24 -9.56 5.72
N PHE A 201 -11.36 -8.91 6.05
CA PHE A 201 -11.38 -7.52 6.50
C PHE A 201 -10.72 -7.33 7.87
N VAL A 202 -10.74 -8.38 8.71
CA VAL A 202 -10.01 -8.40 9.99
C VAL A 202 -8.50 -8.52 9.76
N ALA A 203 -8.07 -9.44 8.87
CA ALA A 203 -6.67 -9.59 8.50
C ALA A 203 -6.10 -8.34 7.83
N GLN A 204 -6.93 -7.63 7.05
CA GLN A 204 -6.62 -6.35 6.41
C GLN A 204 -6.81 -5.15 7.35
N LYS A 205 -7.15 -5.34 8.62
CA LYS A 205 -7.31 -4.24 9.61
C LYS A 205 -8.31 -3.17 9.23
N TYR A 206 -9.27 -3.49 8.39
CA TYR A 206 -10.45 -2.65 8.24
C TYR A 206 -11.44 -2.88 9.38
N LEU A 207 -11.48 -4.09 9.93
CA LEU A 207 -12.29 -4.43 11.08
C LEU A 207 -11.39 -4.90 12.24
N ASP A 208 -11.74 -4.50 13.45
CA ASP A 208 -11.25 -5.15 14.66
C ASP A 208 -12.37 -6.00 15.25
N LYS A 209 -12.09 -7.30 15.36
CA LYS A 209 -13.00 -8.31 15.91
C LYS A 209 -12.62 -8.58 17.36
N THR A 210 -13.54 -8.29 18.27
CA THR A 210 -13.38 -8.55 19.71
C THR A 210 -14.31 -9.68 20.12
N ILE A 211 -13.78 -10.65 20.86
CA ILE A 211 -14.54 -11.78 21.40
C ILE A 211 -14.70 -11.50 22.89
N LEU A 212 -15.95 -11.34 23.33
CA LEU A 212 -16.32 -11.11 24.72
C LEU A 212 -16.96 -12.38 25.28
N GLU A 213 -16.39 -12.89 26.37
CA GLU A 213 -17.01 -13.96 27.14
C GLU A 213 -17.87 -13.34 28.24
N GLN A 214 -19.19 -13.50 28.13
CA GLN A 214 -20.15 -13.00 29.11
C GLN A 214 -21.11 -14.12 29.51
N ASN A 215 -21.08 -14.52 30.77
CA ASN A 215 -22.03 -15.46 31.37
C ASN A 215 -22.21 -16.76 30.55
N ASP A 216 -21.11 -17.46 30.25
CA ASP A 216 -21.06 -18.67 29.41
C ASP A 216 -21.52 -18.49 27.94
N SER A 217 -21.72 -17.25 27.49
CA SER A 217 -21.98 -16.92 26.09
C SER A 217 -20.79 -16.19 25.46
N ILE A 218 -20.46 -16.57 24.22
CA ILE A 218 -19.45 -15.89 23.40
C ILE A 218 -20.17 -14.84 22.56
N LYS A 219 -19.85 -13.57 22.78
CA LYS A 219 -20.35 -12.45 21.97
C LYS A 219 -19.22 -11.89 21.13
N ILE A 220 -19.47 -11.75 19.84
CA ILE A 220 -18.52 -11.16 18.90
C ILE A 220 -18.98 -9.74 18.60
N GLU A 221 -18.04 -8.80 18.71
CA GLU A 221 -18.23 -7.40 18.34
C GLU A 221 -17.24 -6.97 17.27
N PHE A 222 -17.73 -6.16 16.33
CA PHE A 222 -16.95 -5.53 15.28
C PHE A 222 -16.83 -4.03 15.51
N LYS A 223 -15.63 -3.51 15.30
CA LYS A 223 -15.30 -2.07 15.31
C LYS A 223 -14.50 -1.71 14.07
N TRP A 224 -14.44 -0.43 13.75
CA TRP A 224 -13.50 0.06 12.73
C TRP A 224 -12.07 -0.25 13.16
N GLY A 225 -11.34 -0.94 12.29
CA GLY A 225 -9.92 -1.21 12.46
C GLY A 225 -9.06 -0.02 12.03
N PRO A 226 -7.75 -0.03 12.33
CA PRO A 226 -6.89 1.10 12.09
C PRO A 226 -6.76 1.47 10.61
N ARG A 227 -6.88 0.54 9.66
CA ARG A 227 -6.85 0.88 8.23
C ARG A 227 -8.11 1.62 7.80
N ALA A 228 -9.27 1.24 8.32
CA ALA A 228 -10.53 1.93 8.00
C ALA A 228 -10.49 3.40 8.44
N GLU A 229 -9.84 3.70 9.56
CA GLU A 229 -9.67 5.08 10.06
C GLU A 229 -8.91 6.00 9.10
N TYR A 230 -8.02 5.46 8.27
CA TYR A 230 -7.29 6.26 7.27
C TYR A 230 -7.95 6.25 5.89
N GLU A 231 -8.49 5.10 5.46
CA GLU A 231 -9.01 4.96 4.09
C GLU A 231 -10.48 5.37 3.94
N PHE A 232 -11.25 5.43 5.03
CA PHE A 232 -12.68 5.74 4.99
C PHE A 232 -13.06 6.95 5.85
N SER A 233 -14.08 7.68 5.39
CA SER A 233 -14.60 8.85 6.09
C SER A 233 -15.96 8.55 6.73
N ARG A 234 -16.05 8.71 8.05
CA ARG A 234 -17.35 8.69 8.76
C ARG A 234 -18.33 9.75 8.24
N ARG A 235 -17.83 10.88 7.72
CA ARG A 235 -18.69 11.88 7.08
C ARG A 235 -19.29 11.34 5.79
N GLU A 236 -18.50 10.64 4.97
CA GLU A 236 -19.00 10.02 3.74
C GLU A 236 -19.99 8.91 4.05
N ALA A 237 -19.75 8.10 5.09
CA ALA A 237 -20.71 7.13 5.59
C ALA A 237 -22.04 7.81 5.99
N LEU A 238 -21.98 8.91 6.74
CA LEU A 238 -23.19 9.64 7.15
C LEU A 238 -23.91 10.32 5.98
N ASN A 239 -23.15 10.85 5.01
CA ASN A 239 -23.70 11.41 3.77
C ASN A 239 -24.43 10.33 2.96
N PHE A 240 -23.82 9.15 2.82
CA PHE A 240 -24.45 8.01 2.15
C PHE A 240 -25.78 7.62 2.81
N VAL A 241 -25.81 7.56 4.14
CA VAL A 241 -27.06 7.32 4.88
C VAL A 241 -28.05 8.47 4.65
N SER A 242 -27.62 9.72 4.68
CA SER A 242 -28.47 10.87 4.34
C SER A 242 -29.13 10.71 2.97
N GLU A 243 -28.38 10.35 1.93
CA GLU A 243 -28.93 10.15 0.58
C GLU A 243 -29.97 9.03 0.54
N ILE A 244 -29.74 7.90 1.22
CA ILE A 244 -30.73 6.80 1.32
C ILE A 244 -32.03 7.28 1.96
N TYR A 245 -31.94 8.12 3.00
CA TYR A 245 -33.10 8.65 3.72
C TYR A 245 -33.61 9.97 3.13
N ASN A 246 -33.65 10.09 1.80
CA ASN A 246 -34.17 11.24 1.06
C ASN A 246 -33.46 12.56 1.39
N ARG A 247 -32.13 12.54 1.43
CA ARG A 247 -31.27 13.70 1.73
C ARG A 247 -31.58 14.36 3.07
N ARG A 248 -31.92 13.52 4.05
CA ARG A 248 -32.18 13.97 5.41
C ARG A 248 -30.90 14.61 5.99
N PRO A 249 -30.99 15.80 6.61
CA PRO A 249 -29.81 16.46 7.19
C PRO A 249 -29.02 15.57 8.16
N LEU A 250 -27.69 15.63 8.12
CA LEU A 250 -26.80 14.79 8.93
C LEU A 250 -27.04 14.92 10.45
N ASN A 251 -27.47 16.10 10.90
CA ASN A 251 -27.80 16.36 12.31
C ASN A 251 -29.07 15.63 12.79
N SER A 252 -29.79 14.95 11.90
CA SER A 252 -30.92 14.08 12.24
C SER A 252 -30.49 12.81 12.98
N TRP A 253 -29.20 12.48 12.92
CA TRP A 253 -28.55 11.42 13.70
C TRP A 253 -27.62 12.08 14.73
N PRO A 254 -28.15 12.60 15.85
CA PRO A 254 -27.39 13.50 16.73
C PRO A 254 -26.18 12.83 17.38
N LEU A 255 -26.27 11.54 17.73
CA LEU A 255 -25.16 10.78 18.32
C LEU A 255 -24.03 10.59 17.31
N GLN A 256 -24.36 10.12 16.12
CA GLN A 256 -23.43 9.89 15.01
C GLN A 256 -22.79 11.22 14.56
N PHE A 257 -23.58 12.29 14.47
CA PHE A 257 -23.08 13.62 14.13
C PHE A 257 -22.13 14.16 15.20
N LYS A 258 -22.41 13.93 16.49
CA LYS A 258 -21.51 14.30 17.59
C LYS A 258 -20.19 13.53 17.53
N ILE A 259 -20.24 12.22 17.32
CA ILE A 259 -19.05 11.36 17.15
C ILE A 259 -18.21 11.84 15.97
N LEU A 260 -18.86 12.11 14.83
CA LEU A 260 -18.22 12.65 13.64
C LEU A 260 -17.45 13.94 13.93
N LEU A 261 -18.11 14.92 14.56
CA LEU A 261 -17.50 16.20 14.90
C LEU A 261 -16.34 16.06 15.90
N ALA A 262 -16.43 15.13 16.84
CA ALA A 262 -15.35 14.85 17.79
C ALA A 262 -14.10 14.29 17.07
N ARG A 263 -14.29 13.32 16.18
CA ARG A 263 -13.21 12.71 15.38
C ARG A 263 -12.54 13.70 14.44
N GLU A 264 -13.31 14.56 13.78
CA GLU A 264 -12.75 15.56 12.87
C GLU A 264 -11.90 16.63 13.56
N LYS A 265 -12.22 16.95 14.81
CA LYS A 265 -11.37 17.84 15.63
C LYS A 265 -10.04 17.17 15.94
N LEU A 266 -10.05 15.87 16.26
CA LEU A 266 -8.85 15.09 16.56
C LEU A 266 -7.94 14.91 15.34
N ASN A 267 -8.52 14.71 14.16
CA ASN A 267 -7.73 14.56 12.92
C ASN A 267 -7.09 15.88 12.45
N LYS A 268 -7.58 17.04 12.89
CA LYS A 268 -6.99 18.36 12.57
C LYS A 268 -5.86 18.78 13.51
N SER A 269 -5.67 18.10 14.63
CA SER A 269 -4.64 18.41 15.63
C SER A 269 -3.31 17.68 15.43
N HIS A 270 -3.19 16.86 14.38
CA HIS A 270 -1.99 16.12 14.01
C HIS A 270 -1.46 16.60 12.65
#